data_AF-A0A7R9VDF5-F1
#
_entry.id   AF-A0A7R9VDF5-F1
#
_cell.length_a   1.000
_cell.length_b   1.000
_cell.length_c   1.000
_cell.angle_alpha   90.00
_cell.angle_beta   90.00
_cell.angle_gamma   90.00
#
_symmetry.space_group_name_H-M   'P 1'
#
loop_
_entity.id
_entity.type
_entity.pdbx_description
1 polymer ?
#
loop_
_entity_poly.entity_id
_entity_poly.type
_entity_poly.pdbx_seq_one_letter_code
_entity_poly.pdbx_strand_id
1 'polypeptide(L)'
;EDGGGGGGGNNFTAAANSSIEYMYGAGCLPHDANSTECSFPNIEECITNFPLPAGCDRSWCARPWCYVDPDNCALMNRPTGDKMQHGSKHHRHYYSYATCGYMDDFTYTERLLSLRGRTIKMALNSNTGGWKGAYHPDGNFAPDGSDDGTVEKWQGPVVNFIRKAAVEGNFTLEVTRPPEWLEAQSKRFFGPSSFDYCVYAAALGYVDLCVASYSVTAKRASVTPFFETAEDAIYLVVPSDASDEGLTPEAFLESFLTVFRPFTWQSWLMIFAFVLPVLGLLMFFHERGAPGSAYQLTHPVMVQRRSKYDEEPQTTFEVRAIPTWKHVVNSLYMGLAAFFQESYDQSVVTLGGKINLLAISAFVLLVLNVYTANLAAILTDDIASGSIDSVEAAIREGYTFCSERKVAETVMELHSVPPDSVLPDPVDLGGDGKPGFNCPNCAARTRVFEHMRK
;
A
#
# COMPACT_ATOMS: atom_id res chain seq x y z
N GLU A 1 37.17 52.20 -1.93
CA GLU A 1 37.57 51.32 -3.05
C GLU A 1 36.36 50.48 -3.43
N ASP A 2 36.14 50.42 -4.74
CA ASP A 2 34.92 50.12 -5.45
C ASP A 2 34.49 48.64 -5.52
N GLY A 3 33.22 48.45 -5.90
CA GLY A 3 32.68 47.28 -6.59
C GLY A 3 31.53 46.59 -5.83
N GLY A 4 30.23 46.72 -6.14
CA GLY A 4 29.58 47.06 -7.41
C GLY A 4 29.17 45.80 -8.18
N GLY A 5 28.22 45.00 -7.67
CA GLY A 5 27.68 43.80 -8.33
C GLY A 5 26.20 43.97 -8.68
N GLY A 6 25.92 44.26 -9.94
CA GLY A 6 24.60 44.61 -10.47
C GLY A 6 23.63 43.43 -10.62
N GLY A 7 22.39 43.65 -10.18
CA GLY A 7 21.23 42.84 -10.56
C GLY A 7 20.81 43.18 -11.99
N GLY A 8 21.01 42.22 -12.89
CA GLY A 8 20.56 42.31 -14.28
C GLY A 8 19.05 42.08 -14.38
N GLY A 9 18.27 43.16 -14.30
CA GLY A 9 16.93 43.20 -14.87
C GLY A 9 17.05 43.23 -16.39
N ASN A 10 16.72 42.13 -17.06
CA ASN A 10 16.67 42.09 -18.51
C ASN A 10 15.38 42.78 -19.00
N ASN A 11 15.47 44.11 -19.08
CA ASN A 11 14.62 44.92 -19.94
C ASN A 11 14.85 44.50 -21.39
N PHE A 12 13.93 43.73 -21.96
CA PHE A 12 13.86 43.60 -23.42
C PHE A 12 13.27 44.88 -23.99
N THR A 13 14.15 45.76 -24.48
CA THR A 13 13.79 46.91 -25.31
C THR A 13 13.24 46.44 -26.65
N ALA A 14 11.93 46.60 -26.85
CA ALA A 14 11.32 46.50 -28.18
C ALA A 14 11.93 47.57 -29.09
N ALA A 15 12.39 47.15 -30.27
CA ALA A 15 12.92 48.05 -31.28
C ALA A 15 11.80 48.97 -31.79
N ALA A 16 11.86 50.24 -31.40
CA ALA A 16 10.96 51.28 -31.87
C ALA A 16 11.49 51.86 -33.19
N ASN A 17 10.97 51.43 -34.34
CA ASN A 17 10.76 52.33 -35.48
C ASN A 17 9.86 51.72 -36.58
N SER A 18 8.55 51.97 -36.50
CA SER A 18 7.60 52.25 -37.60
C SER A 18 6.18 51.98 -37.12
N SER A 19 5.33 53.00 -37.15
CA SER A 19 3.85 52.94 -37.01
C SER A 19 3.29 52.18 -35.80
N ILE A 20 2.67 52.93 -34.89
CA ILE A 20 1.91 52.44 -33.73
C ILE A 20 0.76 51.52 -34.21
N GLU A 21 1.05 50.23 -34.30
CA GLU A 21 0.06 49.17 -34.52
C GLU A 21 0.44 48.00 -33.60
N TYR A 22 -0.42 47.76 -32.60
CA TYR A 22 -0.49 46.56 -31.74
C TYR A 22 0.65 46.30 -30.72
N MET A 23 0.57 46.98 -29.56
CA MET A 23 1.25 46.58 -28.30
C MET A 23 0.58 45.40 -27.56
N TYR A 24 -0.53 44.88 -28.09
CA TYR A 24 -1.28 43.79 -27.48
C TYR A 24 -0.48 42.48 -27.60
N GLY A 25 -0.29 41.77 -26.49
CA GLY A 25 0.55 40.58 -26.41
C GLY A 25 2.06 40.85 -26.32
N ALA A 26 2.51 42.11 -26.29
CA ALA A 26 3.92 42.47 -26.07
C ALA A 26 4.23 42.60 -24.58
N GLY A 27 5.09 41.74 -24.05
CA GLY A 27 5.43 41.67 -22.62
C GLY A 27 4.35 40.98 -21.78
N CYS A 28 4.71 40.64 -20.53
CA CYS A 28 3.84 39.90 -19.61
C CYS A 28 2.87 40.82 -18.89
N LEU A 29 1.72 41.07 -19.53
CA LEU A 29 0.65 41.89 -19.00
C LEU A 29 -0.71 41.20 -19.20
N PRO A 30 -1.73 41.53 -18.38
CA PRO A 30 -3.09 41.10 -18.62
C PRO A 30 -3.68 41.95 -19.76
N HIS A 31 -3.70 41.40 -20.97
CA HIS A 31 -4.03 42.17 -22.17
C HIS A 31 -5.54 42.42 -22.33
N ASP A 32 -6.40 41.63 -21.66
CA ASP A 32 -7.86 41.70 -21.78
C ASP A 32 -8.58 42.25 -20.54
N ALA A 33 -7.83 42.62 -19.48
CA ALA A 33 -8.40 43.02 -18.19
C ALA A 33 -9.36 44.23 -18.28
N ASN A 34 -9.17 45.13 -19.24
CA ASN A 34 -10.01 46.31 -19.43
C ASN A 34 -11.21 46.07 -20.37
N SER A 35 -11.37 44.86 -20.90
CA SER A 35 -12.54 44.53 -21.71
C SER A 35 -13.78 44.34 -20.83
N THR A 36 -14.95 44.63 -21.37
CA THR A 36 -16.23 44.39 -20.68
C THR A 36 -16.47 42.92 -20.37
N GLU A 37 -15.84 42.02 -21.13
CA GLU A 37 -15.93 40.58 -20.93
C GLU A 37 -15.19 40.12 -19.66
N CYS A 38 -14.17 40.87 -19.26
CA CYS A 38 -13.25 40.53 -18.16
C CYS A 38 -13.53 41.30 -16.86
N SER A 39 -14.69 41.96 -16.78
CA SER A 39 -15.19 42.61 -15.57
C SER A 39 -16.00 41.61 -14.74
N PHE A 40 -15.39 41.00 -13.71
CA PHE A 40 -16.07 40.07 -12.81
C PHE A 40 -15.67 40.29 -11.34
N PRO A 41 -16.59 40.05 -10.39
CA PRO A 41 -16.31 40.15 -8.96
C PRO A 41 -15.30 39.10 -8.52
N ASN A 42 -14.50 39.40 -7.49
CA ASN A 42 -13.51 38.50 -6.87
C ASN A 42 -12.40 38.00 -7.79
N ILE A 43 -11.87 38.87 -8.66
CA ILE A 43 -10.76 38.56 -9.58
C ILE A 43 -9.56 37.91 -8.88
N GLU A 44 -9.23 38.35 -7.66
CA GLU A 44 -8.11 37.86 -6.86
C GLU A 44 -8.30 36.40 -6.43
N GLU A 45 -9.53 36.02 -6.07
CA GLU A 45 -9.90 34.64 -5.72
C GLU A 45 -9.77 33.71 -6.93
N CYS A 46 -10.18 34.18 -8.10
CA CYS A 46 -10.12 33.42 -9.36
C CYS A 46 -8.71 33.21 -9.93
N ILE A 47 -7.73 34.02 -9.51
CA ILE A 47 -6.32 33.88 -9.94
C ILE A 47 -5.45 33.14 -8.92
N THR A 48 -5.87 33.05 -7.66
CA THR A 48 -5.05 32.46 -6.56
C THR A 48 -5.53 31.08 -6.11
N ASN A 49 -6.83 30.79 -6.18
CA ASN A 49 -7.38 29.52 -5.66
C ASN A 49 -7.49 28.43 -6.74
N PHE A 50 -7.16 27.20 -6.34
CA PHE A 50 -7.26 26.00 -7.18
C PHE A 50 -7.89 24.85 -6.38
N PRO A 51 -8.89 24.11 -6.94
CA PRO A 51 -9.52 24.28 -8.26
C PRO A 51 -10.27 25.61 -8.40
N LEU A 52 -10.47 26.06 -9.65
CA LEU A 52 -11.14 27.33 -9.95
C LEU A 52 -12.56 27.37 -9.34
N PRO A 53 -12.90 28.41 -8.55
CA PRO A 53 -14.25 28.58 -8.01
C PRO A 53 -15.31 28.72 -9.12
N ALA A 54 -16.56 28.40 -8.80
CA ALA A 54 -17.69 28.59 -9.71
C ALA A 54 -17.86 30.09 -10.04
N GLY A 55 -17.95 30.42 -11.34
CA GLY A 55 -18.04 31.81 -11.81
C GLY A 55 -16.69 32.46 -12.19
N CYS A 56 -15.59 31.71 -12.11
CA CYS A 56 -14.26 32.15 -12.54
C CYS A 56 -13.92 31.74 -13.99
N ASP A 57 -14.91 31.49 -14.86
CA ASP A 57 -14.70 31.07 -16.26
C ASP A 57 -13.99 32.13 -17.12
N ARG A 58 -13.86 33.36 -16.62
CA ARG A 58 -13.14 34.44 -17.31
C ARG A 58 -11.85 34.86 -16.61
N SER A 59 -11.35 34.04 -15.68
CA SER A 59 -10.14 34.35 -14.90
C SER A 59 -8.90 34.55 -15.78
N TRP A 60 -8.88 33.88 -16.93
CA TRP A 60 -7.83 33.99 -17.95
C TRP A 60 -7.51 35.42 -18.40
N CYS A 61 -8.48 36.34 -18.36
CA CYS A 61 -8.28 37.74 -18.76
C CYS A 61 -7.34 38.51 -17.82
N ALA A 62 -7.36 38.14 -16.54
CA ALA A 62 -6.61 38.78 -15.48
C ALA A 62 -5.17 38.27 -15.40
N ARG A 63 -4.88 37.18 -16.10
CA ARG A 63 -3.60 36.47 -16.06
C ARG A 63 -2.66 37.05 -17.11
N PRO A 64 -1.44 37.47 -16.73
CA PRO A 64 -0.41 37.89 -17.66
C PRO A 64 -0.06 36.81 -18.69
N TRP A 65 0.02 37.21 -19.95
CA TRP A 65 0.48 36.38 -21.06
C TRP A 65 1.24 37.23 -22.07
N CYS A 66 1.99 36.59 -22.98
CA CYS A 66 2.65 37.28 -24.08
C CYS A 66 2.66 36.42 -25.36
N TYR A 67 2.85 37.07 -26.51
CA TYR A 67 3.17 36.36 -27.75
C TYR A 67 4.58 35.81 -27.70
N VAL A 68 4.75 34.60 -28.24
CA VAL A 68 6.01 33.87 -28.27
C VAL A 68 6.34 33.42 -29.68
N ASP A 69 7.62 33.38 -29.99
CA ASP A 69 8.14 32.74 -31.19
C ASP A 69 8.32 31.24 -30.90
N PRO A 70 7.54 30.34 -31.52
CA PRO A 70 7.62 28.90 -31.27
C PRO A 70 8.99 28.31 -31.66
N ASP A 71 9.68 28.91 -32.63
CA ASP A 71 10.94 28.39 -33.17
C ASP A 71 12.16 28.80 -32.33
N ASN A 72 12.00 29.81 -31.47
CA ASN A 72 13.08 30.40 -30.68
C ASN A 72 12.86 30.34 -29.15
N CYS A 73 11.83 29.62 -28.69
CA CYS A 73 11.53 29.45 -27.27
C CYS A 73 12.13 28.16 -26.68
N ALA A 74 12.90 28.29 -25.58
CA ALA A 74 13.33 27.16 -24.75
C ALA A 74 12.14 26.53 -23.99
N LEU A 75 12.27 25.30 -23.47
CA LEU A 75 11.20 24.50 -22.84
C LEU A 75 10.34 25.25 -21.79
N MET A 76 10.88 26.26 -21.08
CA MET A 76 10.11 27.10 -20.14
C MET A 76 9.07 28.01 -20.81
N ASN A 77 9.21 28.28 -22.11
CA ASN A 77 8.40 29.24 -22.87
C ASN A 77 7.60 28.54 -23.97
N ARG A 78 7.34 27.23 -23.84
CA ARG A 78 6.59 26.50 -24.87
C ARG A 78 5.25 27.18 -25.12
N PRO A 79 4.86 27.36 -26.40
CA PRO A 79 3.60 27.97 -26.74
C PRO A 79 2.48 27.13 -26.16
N THR A 80 1.52 27.81 -25.58
CA THR A 80 0.46 27.19 -24.80
C THR A 80 -0.79 26.98 -25.67
N GLY A 81 -0.96 27.80 -26.71
CA GLY A 81 -1.92 27.58 -27.79
C GLY A 81 -1.53 28.36 -29.05
N ASP A 82 -2.21 28.08 -30.17
CA ASP A 82 -2.20 28.91 -31.36
C ASP A 82 -3.55 29.64 -31.51
N LYS A 83 -3.52 30.91 -31.93
CA LYS A 83 -4.72 31.57 -32.46
C LYS A 83 -4.50 31.85 -33.95
N MET A 84 -5.40 31.33 -34.77
CA MET A 84 -5.55 31.77 -36.15
C MET A 84 -6.46 32.99 -36.15
N GLN A 85 -5.93 34.18 -36.44
CA GLN A 85 -6.73 35.39 -36.46
C GLN A 85 -7.61 35.46 -37.71
N HIS A 86 -8.89 35.78 -37.52
CA HIS A 86 -9.84 36.13 -38.58
C HIS A 86 -9.41 37.45 -39.24
N GLY A 87 -9.09 37.40 -40.54
CA GLY A 87 -8.86 38.60 -41.35
C GLY A 87 -7.64 38.47 -42.26
N SER A 88 -7.90 38.16 -43.53
CA SER A 88 -7.06 38.37 -44.73
C SER A 88 -5.55 38.60 -44.56
N LYS A 89 -4.82 37.72 -43.87
CA LYS A 89 -3.47 37.19 -44.19
C LYS A 89 -2.99 36.28 -43.05
N HIS A 90 -2.56 35.08 -43.42
CA HIS A 90 -2.30 33.93 -42.55
C HIS A 90 -1.05 34.07 -41.63
N HIS A 91 -1.06 34.95 -40.63
CA HIS A 91 -0.07 34.91 -39.56
C HIS A 91 -0.65 34.21 -38.33
N ARG A 92 -0.14 33.00 -38.04
CA ARG A 92 -0.42 32.29 -36.79
C ARG A 92 0.42 32.95 -35.70
N HIS A 93 -0.23 33.46 -34.67
CA HIS A 93 0.44 33.97 -33.49
C HIS A 93 0.34 32.93 -32.37
N TYR A 94 1.47 32.64 -31.75
CA TYR A 94 1.57 31.74 -30.61
C TYR A 94 1.66 32.57 -29.35
N TYR A 95 0.95 32.16 -28.29
CA TYR A 95 0.99 32.84 -26.99
C TYR A 95 1.36 31.86 -25.88
N SER A 96 1.87 32.39 -24.77
CA SER A 96 2.27 31.60 -23.62
C SER A 96 1.96 32.33 -22.31
N TYR A 97 1.12 31.70 -21.48
CA TYR A 97 0.94 32.08 -20.07
C TYR A 97 2.15 31.63 -19.23
N ALA A 98 2.75 30.49 -19.59
CA ALA A 98 3.90 29.91 -18.89
C ALA A 98 5.14 30.81 -18.94
N THR A 99 5.39 31.49 -20.06
CA THR A 99 6.47 32.48 -20.20
C THR A 99 6.35 33.62 -19.18
N CYS A 100 5.12 33.92 -18.75
CA CYS A 100 4.82 34.94 -17.75
C CYS A 100 4.66 34.38 -16.33
N GLY A 101 4.85 33.08 -16.12
CA GLY A 101 4.71 32.42 -14.82
C GLY A 101 3.26 32.11 -14.40
N TYR A 102 2.31 32.07 -15.35
CA TYR A 102 0.90 31.79 -15.09
C TYR A 102 0.43 30.50 -15.76
N MET A 103 -0.59 29.86 -15.18
CA MET A 103 -1.26 28.71 -15.79
C MET A 103 -2.25 29.16 -16.86
N ASP A 104 -2.33 28.38 -17.93
CA ASP A 104 -3.26 28.58 -19.04
C ASP A 104 -4.69 28.21 -18.71
N ASP A 105 -5.41 29.21 -18.22
CA ASP A 105 -6.84 29.10 -17.99
C ASP A 105 -7.66 29.38 -19.27
N PHE A 106 -7.07 30.08 -20.26
CA PHE A 106 -7.78 30.43 -21.48
C PHE A 106 -8.10 29.19 -22.29
N THR A 107 -7.10 28.37 -22.61
CA THR A 107 -7.32 27.14 -23.39
C THR A 107 -8.18 26.13 -22.63
N TYR A 108 -8.05 26.08 -21.30
CA TYR A 108 -8.91 25.24 -20.46
C TYR A 108 -10.38 25.66 -20.56
N THR A 109 -10.65 26.95 -20.35
CA THR A 109 -12.00 27.52 -20.49
C THR A 109 -12.54 27.35 -21.91
N GLU A 110 -11.76 27.64 -22.95
CA GLU A 110 -12.16 27.44 -24.35
C GLU A 110 -12.56 25.99 -24.63
N ARG A 111 -11.80 25.02 -24.12
CA ARG A 111 -12.16 23.60 -24.23
C ARG A 111 -13.50 23.31 -23.55
N LEU A 112 -13.71 23.80 -22.33
CA LEU A 112 -14.98 23.63 -21.62
C LEU A 112 -16.15 24.30 -22.35
N LEU A 113 -15.94 25.51 -22.86
CA LEU A 113 -16.92 26.24 -23.67
C LEU A 113 -17.23 25.51 -24.99
N SER A 114 -16.23 24.89 -25.62
CA SER A 114 -16.39 24.16 -26.88
C SER A 114 -17.32 22.94 -26.76
N LEU A 115 -17.49 22.42 -25.54
CA LEU A 115 -18.40 21.34 -25.22
C LEU A 115 -19.84 21.83 -25.01
N ARG A 116 -20.05 23.09 -24.59
CA ARG A 116 -21.38 23.60 -24.25
C ARG A 116 -22.32 23.51 -25.45
N GLY A 117 -23.50 22.92 -25.23
CA GLY A 117 -24.52 22.72 -26.24
C GLY A 117 -24.18 21.69 -27.32
N ARG A 118 -23.06 20.96 -27.19
CA ARG A 118 -22.77 19.82 -28.07
C ARG A 118 -23.44 18.56 -27.57
N THR A 119 -23.77 17.69 -28.52
CA THR A 119 -24.17 16.31 -28.25
C THR A 119 -22.95 15.41 -28.39
N ILE A 120 -22.61 14.72 -27.31
CA ILE A 120 -21.51 13.74 -27.26
C ILE A 120 -22.11 12.35 -27.47
N LYS A 121 -21.65 11.66 -28.52
CA LYS A 121 -22.04 10.29 -28.82
C LYS A 121 -21.23 9.34 -27.97
N MET A 122 -21.89 8.52 -27.17
CA MET A 122 -21.22 7.54 -26.32
C MET A 122 -21.77 6.15 -26.50
N ALA A 123 -20.89 5.16 -26.36
CA ALA A 123 -21.26 3.75 -26.28
C ALA A 123 -21.02 3.23 -24.85
N LEU A 124 -21.95 2.41 -24.36
CA LEU A 124 -21.97 1.90 -22.99
C LEU A 124 -21.84 0.39 -23.00
N ASN A 125 -20.94 -0.15 -22.18
CA ASN A 125 -20.77 -1.59 -21.99
C ASN A 125 -21.10 -1.97 -20.54
N SER A 126 -21.99 -2.94 -20.36
CA SER A 126 -22.34 -3.45 -19.03
C SER A 126 -21.20 -4.31 -18.48
N ASN A 127 -20.69 -3.99 -17.30
CA ASN A 127 -19.61 -4.72 -16.65
C ASN A 127 -19.55 -4.52 -15.14
N THR A 128 -18.91 -5.47 -14.44
CA THR A 128 -18.76 -5.50 -12.97
C THR A 128 -20.08 -5.52 -12.18
N GLY A 129 -21.23 -5.75 -12.84
CA GLY A 129 -22.55 -5.63 -12.22
C GLY A 129 -22.87 -4.22 -11.72
N GLY A 130 -22.16 -3.19 -12.22
CA GLY A 130 -22.39 -1.79 -11.84
C GLY A 130 -21.66 -1.33 -10.58
N TRP A 131 -20.89 -2.19 -9.92
CA TRP A 131 -20.13 -1.84 -8.72
C TRP A 131 -18.97 -0.86 -9.01
N LYS A 132 -18.23 -1.10 -10.11
CA LYS A 132 -17.13 -0.22 -10.58
C LYS A 132 -17.37 0.34 -11.98
N GLY A 133 -18.15 -0.35 -12.78
CA GLY A 133 -18.38 -0.08 -14.18
C GLY A 133 -19.78 0.45 -14.47
N ALA A 134 -20.21 0.30 -15.71
CA ALA A 134 -21.57 0.60 -16.12
C ALA A 134 -22.43 -0.66 -16.04
N TYR A 135 -23.73 -0.54 -15.78
CA TYR A 135 -24.63 -1.67 -15.71
C TYR A 135 -25.97 -1.33 -16.32
N HIS A 136 -26.50 -2.27 -17.09
CA HIS A 136 -27.85 -2.26 -17.61
C HIS A 136 -28.52 -3.60 -17.30
N PRO A 137 -29.77 -3.61 -16.81
CA PRO A 137 -30.46 -4.84 -16.42
C PRO A 137 -30.82 -5.74 -17.60
N ASP A 138 -31.17 -5.16 -18.76
CA ASP A 138 -31.70 -5.91 -19.91
C ASP A 138 -30.69 -6.08 -21.06
N GLY A 139 -29.47 -5.54 -20.93
CA GLY A 139 -28.56 -5.35 -22.05
C GLY A 139 -27.09 -5.31 -21.67
N ASN A 140 -26.24 -5.73 -22.59
CA ASN A 140 -24.78 -5.78 -22.37
C ASN A 140 -24.01 -4.68 -23.11
N PHE A 141 -24.61 -4.10 -24.14
CA PHE A 141 -24.01 -3.05 -24.96
C PHE A 141 -25.09 -2.14 -25.53
N ALA A 142 -25.08 -0.86 -25.20
CA ALA A 142 -26.12 0.06 -25.65
C ALA A 142 -25.78 0.89 -26.89
N PRO A 143 -26.83 1.28 -27.64
CA PRO A 143 -28.19 0.73 -27.59
C PRO A 143 -28.23 -0.71 -28.14
N ASP A 144 -28.87 -1.62 -27.42
CA ASP A 144 -29.40 -2.86 -27.98
C ASP A 144 -30.92 -2.73 -28.11
N GLY A 145 -31.60 -3.63 -28.83
CA GLY A 145 -33.04 -3.51 -29.10
C GLY A 145 -33.96 -3.46 -27.87
N SER A 146 -33.40 -3.56 -26.66
CA SER A 146 -34.02 -3.38 -25.33
C SER A 146 -33.86 -1.98 -24.73
N ASP A 147 -32.97 -1.17 -25.29
CA ASP A 147 -32.68 0.19 -24.83
C ASP A 147 -33.42 1.21 -25.71
N ASP A 148 -34.03 2.21 -25.08
CA ASP A 148 -34.63 3.37 -25.78
C ASP A 148 -33.56 4.38 -26.23
N GLY A 149 -32.29 4.04 -26.06
CA GLY A 149 -31.15 4.91 -26.34
C GLY A 149 -30.96 5.97 -25.27
N THR A 150 -31.56 5.79 -24.09
CA THR A 150 -31.46 6.76 -22.99
C THR A 150 -30.46 6.30 -21.94
N VAL A 151 -29.74 7.28 -21.38
CA VAL A 151 -28.76 7.05 -20.30
C VAL A 151 -29.43 6.71 -18.96
N GLU A 152 -30.76 6.79 -18.87
CA GLU A 152 -31.50 6.74 -17.60
C GLU A 152 -31.53 5.34 -16.99
N LYS A 153 -31.58 4.30 -17.83
CA LYS A 153 -31.58 2.90 -17.39
C LYS A 153 -30.21 2.39 -16.98
N TRP A 154 -29.16 3.11 -17.36
CA TRP A 154 -27.78 2.75 -17.05
C TRP A 154 -27.39 3.24 -15.65
N GLN A 155 -26.74 2.35 -14.90
CA GLN A 155 -26.32 2.57 -13.51
C GLN A 155 -24.82 2.32 -13.34
N GLY A 156 -24.28 2.82 -12.23
CA GLY A 156 -22.88 2.61 -11.83
C GLY A 156 -22.07 3.90 -11.71
N PRO A 157 -20.90 3.86 -11.07
CA PRO A 157 -20.13 5.05 -10.74
C PRO A 157 -19.65 5.81 -11.97
N VAL A 158 -19.21 5.11 -13.02
CA VAL A 158 -18.75 5.75 -14.28
C VAL A 158 -19.90 6.42 -15.06
N VAL A 159 -21.11 5.85 -14.99
CA VAL A 159 -22.31 6.44 -15.61
C VAL A 159 -22.74 7.68 -14.84
N ASN A 160 -22.72 7.62 -13.51
CA ASN A 160 -22.99 8.78 -12.66
C ASN A 160 -21.96 9.88 -12.85
N PHE A 161 -20.69 9.53 -13.03
CA PHE A 161 -19.62 10.48 -13.33
C PHE A 161 -19.88 11.22 -14.63
N ILE A 162 -20.13 10.52 -15.74
CA ILE A 162 -20.35 11.18 -17.04
C ILE A 162 -21.64 12.01 -17.03
N ARG A 163 -22.68 11.59 -16.31
CA ARG A 163 -23.92 12.37 -16.13
C ARG A 163 -23.65 13.69 -15.39
N LYS A 164 -22.87 13.66 -14.31
CA LYS A 164 -22.47 14.89 -13.61
C LYS A 164 -21.60 15.79 -14.49
N ALA A 165 -20.64 15.20 -15.21
CA ALA A 165 -19.81 15.94 -16.16
C ALA A 165 -20.64 16.61 -17.26
N ALA A 166 -21.69 15.95 -17.77
CA ALA A 166 -22.61 16.52 -18.76
C ALA A 166 -23.39 17.73 -18.22
N VAL A 167 -23.86 17.64 -16.97
CA VAL A 167 -24.56 18.74 -16.29
C VAL A 167 -23.62 19.93 -16.05
N GLU A 168 -22.41 19.67 -15.54
CA GLU A 168 -21.41 20.72 -15.26
C GLU A 168 -20.84 21.35 -16.54
N GLY A 169 -20.59 20.53 -17.56
CA GLY A 169 -20.09 20.96 -18.87
C GLY A 169 -21.17 21.48 -19.82
N ASN A 170 -22.45 21.44 -19.42
CA ASN A 170 -23.61 21.84 -20.21
C ASN A 170 -23.62 21.23 -21.62
N PHE A 171 -23.37 19.92 -21.72
CA PHE A 171 -23.44 19.15 -22.96
C PHE A 171 -24.45 18.01 -22.84
N THR A 172 -24.97 17.54 -23.96
CA THR A 172 -25.95 16.45 -24.01
C THR A 172 -25.24 15.13 -24.32
N LEU A 173 -25.78 14.04 -23.78
CA LEU A 173 -25.27 12.70 -24.01
C LEU A 173 -26.24 11.95 -24.92
N GLU A 174 -25.73 11.37 -26.00
CA GLU A 174 -26.48 10.50 -26.91
C GLU A 174 -25.87 9.10 -26.86
N VAL A 175 -26.68 8.10 -26.51
CA VAL A 175 -26.21 6.71 -26.50
C VAL A 175 -26.30 6.17 -27.92
N THR A 176 -25.16 5.84 -28.53
CA THR A 176 -25.06 5.45 -29.94
C THR A 176 -24.35 4.11 -30.09
N ARG A 177 -24.86 3.27 -30.98
CA ARG A 177 -24.25 1.97 -31.29
C ARG A 177 -23.34 2.14 -32.49
N PRO A 178 -22.07 1.72 -32.42
CA PRO A 178 -21.25 1.71 -33.60
C PRO A 178 -21.84 0.72 -34.65
N PRO A 179 -21.53 0.90 -35.95
CA PRO A 179 -22.09 0.04 -37.01
C PRO A 179 -21.67 -1.43 -36.88
N GLU A 180 -22.59 -2.38 -37.07
CA GLU A 180 -22.31 -3.82 -36.86
C GLU A 180 -21.14 -4.36 -37.70
N TRP A 181 -20.95 -3.86 -38.92
CA TRP A 181 -19.83 -4.28 -39.78
C TRP A 181 -18.45 -3.98 -39.15
N LEU A 182 -18.39 -2.99 -38.26
CA LEU A 182 -17.19 -2.59 -37.56
C LEU A 182 -16.78 -3.62 -36.49
N GLU A 183 -17.74 -4.39 -35.97
CA GLU A 183 -17.48 -5.46 -35.00
C GLU A 183 -16.61 -6.55 -35.63
N ALA A 184 -16.90 -6.93 -36.89
CA ALA A 184 -16.10 -7.92 -37.62
C ALA A 184 -14.67 -7.44 -37.88
N GLN A 185 -14.44 -6.13 -38.03
CA GLN A 185 -13.10 -5.57 -38.18
C GLN A 185 -12.36 -5.50 -36.84
N SER A 186 -13.02 -5.05 -35.78
CA SER A 186 -12.45 -5.06 -34.43
C SER A 186 -12.05 -6.48 -34.01
N LYS A 187 -12.85 -7.50 -34.36
CA LYS A 187 -12.52 -8.92 -34.16
C LYS A 187 -11.18 -9.34 -34.78
N ARG A 188 -10.85 -8.80 -35.96
CA ARG A 188 -9.58 -9.08 -36.64
C ARG A 188 -8.41 -8.32 -36.02
N PHE A 189 -8.64 -7.08 -35.58
CA PHE A 189 -7.58 -6.24 -35.02
C PHE A 189 -7.27 -6.57 -33.56
N PHE A 190 -8.31 -6.60 -32.72
CA PHE A 190 -8.22 -6.78 -31.28
C PHE A 190 -8.51 -8.20 -30.82
N GLY A 191 -9.63 -8.77 -31.28
CA GLY A 191 -10.19 -10.04 -30.82
C GLY A 191 -11.71 -9.93 -30.57
N PRO A 192 -12.35 -10.99 -30.05
CA PRO A 192 -13.81 -11.08 -29.95
C PRO A 192 -14.47 -10.25 -28.84
N SER A 193 -13.76 -9.31 -28.19
CA SER A 193 -14.31 -8.56 -27.07
C SER A 193 -15.22 -7.41 -27.50
N SER A 194 -16.40 -7.30 -26.89
CA SER A 194 -17.29 -6.13 -27.04
C SER A 194 -16.67 -4.82 -26.52
N PHE A 195 -15.70 -4.91 -25.59
CA PHE A 195 -14.94 -3.75 -25.13
C PHE A 195 -13.98 -3.25 -26.20
N ASP A 196 -13.31 -4.18 -26.88
CA ASP A 196 -12.41 -3.84 -27.99
C ASP A 196 -13.17 -3.27 -29.18
N TYR A 197 -14.42 -3.70 -29.37
CA TYR A 197 -15.32 -3.10 -30.34
C TYR A 197 -15.58 -1.62 -30.07
N CYS A 198 -15.89 -1.25 -28.82
CA CYS A 198 -16.06 0.15 -28.45
C CYS A 198 -14.77 0.96 -28.64
N VAL A 199 -13.65 0.45 -28.12
CA VAL A 199 -12.34 1.11 -28.22
C VAL A 199 -11.96 1.38 -29.68
N TYR A 200 -12.21 0.42 -30.56
CA TYR A 200 -11.97 0.56 -32.00
C TYR A 200 -12.93 1.58 -32.64
N ALA A 201 -14.20 1.62 -32.23
CA ALA A 201 -15.16 2.62 -32.69
C ALA A 201 -14.79 4.04 -32.27
N ALA A 202 -14.31 4.22 -31.03
CA ALA A 202 -13.80 5.50 -30.53
C ALA A 202 -12.54 5.95 -31.29
N ALA A 203 -11.62 5.03 -31.56
CA ALA A 203 -10.40 5.32 -32.34
C ALA A 203 -10.70 5.86 -33.74
N LEU A 204 -11.79 5.40 -34.34
CA LEU A 204 -12.24 5.78 -35.68
C LEU A 204 -13.22 6.95 -35.69
N GLY A 205 -13.63 7.47 -34.53
CA GLY A 205 -14.56 8.59 -34.41
C GLY A 205 -16.03 8.25 -34.71
N TYR A 206 -16.43 6.98 -34.63
CA TYR A 206 -17.85 6.60 -34.72
C TYR A 206 -18.63 6.94 -33.44
N VAL A 207 -17.94 6.95 -32.32
CA VAL A 207 -18.41 7.42 -31.02
C VAL A 207 -17.34 8.33 -30.43
N ASP A 208 -17.75 9.33 -29.66
CA ASP A 208 -16.84 10.28 -29.00
C ASP A 208 -16.29 9.69 -27.70
N LEU A 209 -17.07 8.83 -27.02
CA LEU A 209 -16.69 8.24 -25.73
C LEU A 209 -17.18 6.79 -25.58
N CYS A 210 -16.36 5.97 -24.91
CA CYS A 210 -16.73 4.65 -24.43
C CYS A 210 -16.82 4.67 -22.91
N VAL A 211 -17.96 4.26 -22.36
CA VAL A 211 -18.23 4.34 -20.92
C VAL A 211 -18.46 2.94 -20.34
N ALA A 212 -17.47 2.46 -19.59
CA ALA A 212 -17.51 1.25 -18.77
C ALA A 212 -16.21 1.21 -17.93
N SER A 213 -16.04 0.18 -17.10
CA SER A 213 -14.73 -0.09 -16.49
C SER A 213 -13.85 -0.85 -17.49
N TYR A 214 -12.97 -0.14 -18.19
CA TYR A 214 -12.03 -0.72 -19.16
C TYR A 214 -10.68 -1.01 -18.52
N SER A 215 -10.14 -2.22 -18.71
CA SER A 215 -8.73 -2.48 -18.45
C SER A 215 -7.87 -1.76 -19.50
N VAL A 216 -6.97 -0.90 -19.04
CA VAL A 216 -5.99 -0.21 -19.89
C VAL A 216 -4.90 -1.20 -20.27
N THR A 217 -4.82 -1.55 -21.55
CA THR A 217 -3.77 -2.43 -22.09
C THR A 217 -2.95 -1.66 -23.12
N ALA A 218 -1.70 -2.05 -23.34
CA ALA A 218 -0.83 -1.41 -24.32
C ALA A 218 -1.47 -1.35 -25.73
N LYS A 219 -2.20 -2.41 -26.11
CA LYS A 219 -2.90 -2.50 -27.40
C LYS A 219 -4.05 -1.51 -27.52
N ARG A 220 -4.78 -1.23 -26.44
CA ARG A 220 -5.90 -0.29 -26.43
C ARG A 220 -5.42 1.15 -26.33
N ALA A 221 -4.46 1.40 -25.44
CA ALA A 221 -3.88 2.72 -25.21
C ALA A 221 -3.11 3.26 -26.44
N SER A 222 -2.67 2.39 -27.35
CA SER A 222 -2.00 2.81 -28.58
C SER A 222 -2.93 3.38 -29.65
N VAL A 223 -4.25 3.16 -29.56
CA VAL A 223 -5.22 3.65 -30.56
C VAL A 223 -6.18 4.71 -30.04
N THR A 224 -6.48 4.68 -28.74
CA THR A 224 -7.48 5.57 -28.12
C THR A 224 -6.96 6.01 -26.74
N PRO A 225 -7.09 7.30 -26.38
CA PRO A 225 -6.75 7.77 -25.04
C PRO A 225 -7.72 7.23 -23.98
N PHE A 226 -7.20 6.93 -22.78
CA PHE A 226 -7.98 6.44 -21.65
C PHE A 226 -8.05 7.50 -20.54
N PHE A 227 -9.17 7.50 -19.81
CA PHE A 227 -9.33 8.24 -18.57
C PHE A 227 -9.27 7.24 -17.41
N GLU A 228 -8.23 7.34 -16.58
CA GLU A 228 -8.01 6.43 -15.46
C GLU A 228 -8.91 6.82 -14.28
N THR A 229 -9.82 5.93 -13.91
CA THR A 229 -10.79 6.18 -12.82
C THR A 229 -10.46 5.46 -11.52
N ALA A 230 -9.77 4.33 -11.60
CA ALA A 230 -9.43 3.49 -10.46
C ALA A 230 -8.26 2.57 -10.80
N GLU A 231 -7.46 2.24 -9.78
CA GLU A 231 -6.43 1.20 -9.85
C GLU A 231 -6.98 -0.09 -9.24
N ASP A 232 -6.93 -1.18 -10.01
CA ASP A 232 -7.35 -2.50 -9.57
C ASP A 232 -6.12 -3.37 -9.32
N ALA A 233 -5.74 -3.49 -8.05
CA ALA A 233 -4.69 -4.41 -7.64
C ALA A 233 -5.13 -5.88 -7.79
N ILE A 234 -4.17 -6.74 -8.14
CA ILE A 234 -4.36 -8.19 -8.14
C ILE A 234 -4.09 -8.69 -6.72
N TYR A 235 -5.06 -9.37 -6.12
CA TYR A 235 -4.95 -9.92 -4.77
C TYR A 235 -4.76 -11.43 -4.82
N LEU A 236 -3.83 -11.94 -4.02
CA LEU A 236 -3.77 -13.36 -3.68
C LEU A 236 -4.72 -13.60 -2.51
N VAL A 237 -5.69 -14.50 -2.70
CA VAL A 237 -6.64 -14.85 -1.64
C VAL A 237 -6.37 -16.28 -1.21
N VAL A 238 -6.05 -16.46 0.07
CA VAL A 238 -5.77 -17.75 0.68
C VAL A 238 -6.82 -18.08 1.73
N PRO A 239 -7.17 -19.36 1.93
CA PRO A 239 -7.99 -19.74 3.07
C PRO A 239 -7.26 -19.37 4.35
N SER A 240 -7.98 -18.83 5.33
CA SER A 240 -7.45 -18.64 6.67
C SER A 240 -7.59 -19.95 7.43
N ASP A 241 -6.51 -20.43 8.07
CA ASP A 241 -6.51 -21.61 8.94
C ASP A 241 -7.30 -21.40 10.26
N ALA A 242 -8.14 -20.35 10.33
CA ALA A 242 -8.93 -19.97 11.49
C ALA A 242 -10.11 -20.92 11.80
N SER A 243 -10.10 -22.14 11.28
CA SER A 243 -11.11 -23.16 11.54
C SER A 243 -10.47 -24.50 11.87
N ASP A 244 -10.09 -24.66 13.13
CA ASP A 244 -10.80 -25.58 14.03
C ASP A 244 -10.13 -25.53 15.41
N GLU A 245 -10.80 -24.88 16.37
CA GLU A 245 -10.56 -25.01 17.82
C GLU A 245 -10.91 -26.43 18.31
N GLY A 246 -10.60 -27.45 17.50
CA GLY A 246 -10.69 -28.85 17.88
C GLY A 246 -9.49 -29.20 18.74
N LEU A 247 -9.74 -29.86 19.87
CA LEU A 247 -8.77 -30.38 20.83
C LEU A 247 -7.83 -31.44 20.19
N THR A 248 -6.95 -31.02 19.28
CA THR A 248 -5.85 -31.85 18.78
C THR A 248 -4.68 -31.73 19.77
N PRO A 249 -3.95 -32.83 20.04
CA PRO A 249 -2.75 -32.80 20.87
C PRO A 249 -1.71 -31.76 20.41
N GLU A 250 -1.68 -31.48 19.12
CA GLU A 250 -0.81 -30.49 18.48
C GLU A 250 -1.19 -29.06 18.88
N ALA A 251 -2.49 -28.71 18.81
CA ALA A 251 -2.98 -27.40 19.25
C ALA A 251 -2.79 -27.19 20.76
N PHE A 252 -2.93 -28.25 21.56
CA PHE A 252 -2.62 -28.20 22.99
C PHE A 252 -1.12 -27.96 23.24
N LEU A 253 -0.24 -28.65 22.51
CA LEU A 253 1.21 -28.48 22.66
C LEU A 253 1.65 -27.06 22.27
N GLU A 254 1.10 -26.52 21.18
CA GLU A 254 1.38 -25.13 20.78
C GLU A 254 0.90 -24.14 21.83
N SER A 255 -0.32 -24.33 22.35
CA SER A 255 -0.88 -23.53 23.44
C SER A 255 -0.01 -23.61 24.70
N PHE A 256 0.50 -24.79 25.06
CA PHE A 256 1.41 -24.95 26.20
C PHE A 256 2.75 -24.25 25.97
N LEU A 257 3.30 -24.32 24.76
CA LEU A 257 4.57 -23.69 24.42
C LEU A 257 4.47 -22.16 24.31
N THR A 258 3.27 -21.58 24.23
CA THR A 258 3.09 -20.11 24.26
C THR A 258 3.70 -19.47 25.50
N VAL A 259 3.69 -20.18 26.64
CA VAL A 259 4.29 -19.74 27.91
C VAL A 259 5.79 -19.46 27.78
N PHE A 260 6.49 -20.14 26.85
CA PHE A 260 7.93 -19.94 26.63
C PHE A 260 8.27 -18.93 25.53
N ARG A 261 7.28 -18.47 24.74
CA ARG A 261 7.46 -17.46 23.68
C ARG A 261 7.87 -16.05 24.14
N PRO A 262 7.60 -15.57 25.37
CA PRO A 262 7.97 -14.21 25.80
C PRO A 262 9.46 -13.89 25.70
N PHE A 263 10.31 -14.92 25.66
CA PHE A 263 11.74 -14.81 25.43
C PHE A 263 12.18 -15.77 24.32
N THR A 264 13.19 -15.36 23.56
CA THR A 264 13.86 -16.27 22.62
C THR A 264 14.54 -17.42 23.36
N TRP A 265 14.71 -18.56 22.70
CA TRP A 265 15.45 -19.69 23.26
C TRP A 265 16.87 -19.29 23.73
N GLN A 266 17.53 -18.40 22.99
CA GLN A 266 18.83 -17.84 23.34
C GLN A 266 18.79 -17.06 24.65
N SER A 267 17.74 -16.25 24.86
CA SER A 267 17.54 -15.50 26.11
C SER A 267 17.32 -16.43 27.31
N TRP A 268 16.51 -17.49 27.14
CA TRP A 268 16.31 -18.50 28.19
C TRP A 268 17.62 -19.19 28.58
N LEU A 269 18.41 -19.59 27.59
CA LEU A 269 19.72 -20.18 27.83
C LEU A 269 20.66 -19.21 28.54
N MET A 270 20.69 -17.93 28.15
CA MET A 270 21.48 -16.91 28.83
C MET A 270 21.05 -16.72 30.30
N ILE A 271 19.76 -16.71 30.60
CA ILE A 271 19.26 -16.56 31.98
C ILE A 271 19.66 -17.75 32.84
N PHE A 272 19.32 -18.97 32.41
CA PHE A 272 19.45 -20.17 33.24
C PHE A 272 20.83 -20.84 33.20
N ALA A 273 21.54 -20.78 32.06
CA ALA A 273 22.84 -21.43 31.93
C ALA A 273 24.01 -20.49 32.25
N PHE A 274 23.80 -19.17 32.18
CA PHE A 274 24.88 -18.19 32.36
C PHE A 274 24.63 -17.23 33.53
N VAL A 275 23.60 -16.39 33.47
CA VAL A 275 23.44 -15.29 34.43
C VAL A 275 23.18 -15.78 35.86
N LEU A 276 22.16 -16.62 36.08
CA LEU A 276 21.83 -17.12 37.42
C LEU A 276 22.95 -18.00 38.02
N PRO A 277 23.57 -18.94 37.27
CA PRO A 277 24.74 -19.68 37.75
C PRO A 277 25.92 -18.79 38.11
N VAL A 278 26.26 -17.81 37.28
CA VAL A 278 27.40 -16.91 37.54
C VAL A 278 27.14 -16.05 38.78
N LEU A 279 25.93 -15.49 38.92
CA LEU A 279 25.57 -14.72 40.12
C LEU A 279 25.56 -15.58 41.39
N GLY A 280 25.13 -16.84 41.30
CA GLY A 280 25.22 -17.83 42.38
C GLY A 280 26.67 -18.13 42.78
N LEU A 281 27.55 -18.36 41.80
CA LEU A 281 28.98 -18.60 42.05
C LEU A 281 29.68 -17.37 42.63
N LEU A 282 29.33 -16.17 42.19
CA LEU A 282 29.81 -14.91 42.78
C LEU A 282 29.35 -14.77 44.23
N MET A 283 28.13 -15.23 44.56
CA MET A 283 27.65 -15.24 45.94
C MET A 283 28.51 -16.15 46.81
N PHE A 284 28.83 -17.36 46.31
CA PHE A 284 29.76 -18.26 46.98
C PHE A 284 31.14 -17.60 47.16
N PHE A 285 31.67 -16.94 46.14
CA PHE A 285 32.97 -16.28 46.21
C PHE A 285 33.03 -15.18 47.29
N HIS A 286 31.99 -14.35 47.39
CA HIS A 286 31.94 -13.26 48.37
C HIS A 286 31.69 -13.73 49.81
N GLU A 287 30.85 -14.75 50.01
CA GLU A 287 30.44 -15.18 51.36
C GLU A 287 31.29 -16.33 51.94
N ARG A 288 32.14 -16.97 51.13
CA ARG A 288 32.95 -18.13 51.58
C ARG A 288 33.81 -17.79 52.80
N GLY A 289 33.57 -18.50 53.90
CA GLY A 289 34.39 -18.40 55.11
C GLY A 289 34.12 -17.15 55.96
N ALA A 290 33.13 -16.32 55.60
CA ALA A 290 32.71 -15.21 56.45
C ALA A 290 31.95 -15.75 57.69
N PRO A 291 32.23 -15.24 58.91
CA PRO A 291 31.55 -15.69 60.13
C PRO A 291 30.07 -15.31 60.07
N GLY A 292 29.18 -16.30 60.25
CA GLY A 292 27.72 -16.12 60.16
C GLY A 292 27.16 -16.17 58.74
N SER A 293 27.98 -16.40 57.71
CA SER A 293 27.50 -16.64 56.34
C SER A 293 26.87 -18.02 56.18
N ALA A 294 26.10 -18.20 55.11
CA ALA A 294 25.57 -19.50 54.69
C ALA A 294 26.66 -20.47 54.14
N TYR A 295 27.89 -19.99 53.88
CA TYR A 295 28.99 -20.77 53.29
C TYR A 295 30.15 -20.95 54.27
N GLN A 296 29.85 -21.56 55.42
CA GLN A 296 30.85 -21.85 56.46
C GLN A 296 31.81 -22.96 56.03
N LEU A 297 33.09 -22.80 56.33
CA LEU A 297 34.12 -23.80 55.99
C LEU A 297 34.02 -25.07 56.85
N THR A 298 33.40 -24.96 58.02
CA THR A 298 33.32 -26.03 59.00
C THR A 298 31.95 -26.10 59.63
N HIS A 299 31.47 -27.31 59.89
CA HIS A 299 30.23 -27.55 60.63
C HIS A 299 30.52 -28.42 61.86
N PRO A 300 29.87 -28.15 63.00
CA PRO A 300 29.94 -29.03 64.16
C PRO A 300 29.13 -30.30 63.86
N VAL A 301 29.78 -31.46 63.90
CA VAL A 301 29.14 -32.77 63.79
C VAL A 301 29.14 -33.42 65.16
N MET A 302 27.99 -33.95 65.57
CA MET A 302 27.92 -34.80 66.76
C MET A 302 28.47 -36.18 66.41
N VAL A 303 29.64 -36.52 66.96
CA VAL A 303 30.26 -37.82 66.77
C VAL A 303 30.09 -38.62 68.06
N GLN A 304 29.33 -39.71 67.97
CA GLN A 304 29.21 -40.69 69.04
C GLN A 304 30.37 -41.67 68.93
N ARG A 305 31.33 -41.59 69.87
CA ARG A 305 32.44 -42.55 69.93
C ARG A 305 32.10 -43.62 70.96
N ARG A 306 31.86 -44.85 70.49
CA ARG A 306 31.63 -46.00 71.37
C ARG A 306 32.96 -46.63 71.74
N SER A 307 33.44 -46.37 72.95
CA SER A 307 34.59 -47.07 73.53
C SER A 307 34.17 -48.47 73.97
N LYS A 308 35.08 -49.46 73.91
CA LYS A 308 34.81 -50.84 74.36
C LYS A 308 34.68 -50.95 75.89
N TYR A 309 35.08 -49.91 76.63
CA TYR A 309 35.17 -49.89 78.09
C TYR A 309 34.16 -48.95 78.76
N ASP A 310 33.38 -48.17 78.00
CA ASP A 310 32.38 -47.24 78.53
C ASP A 310 30.96 -47.77 78.24
N GLU A 311 30.09 -47.83 79.26
CA GLU A 311 28.68 -48.26 79.14
C GLU A 311 27.80 -47.25 78.38
N GLU A 312 28.15 -45.97 78.41
CA GLU A 312 27.42 -44.90 77.71
C GLU A 312 28.24 -44.29 76.56
N PRO A 313 27.63 -44.05 75.39
CA PRO A 313 28.32 -43.43 74.25
C PRO A 313 28.64 -41.96 74.56
N GLN A 314 29.93 -41.60 74.57
CA GLN A 314 30.33 -40.21 74.70
C GLN A 314 30.03 -39.45 73.40
N THR A 315 29.19 -38.41 73.51
CA THR A 315 28.91 -37.46 72.43
C THR A 315 29.92 -36.33 72.49
N THR A 316 30.77 -36.22 71.47
CA THR A 316 31.70 -35.09 71.34
C THR A 316 31.37 -34.30 70.07
N PHE A 317 31.49 -32.99 70.14
CA PHE A 317 31.35 -32.11 68.98
C PHE A 317 32.69 -32.06 68.25
N GLU A 318 32.76 -32.70 67.08
CA GLU A 318 33.92 -32.60 66.18
C GLU A 318 33.61 -31.59 65.08
N VAL A 319 34.54 -30.67 64.84
CA VAL A 319 34.42 -29.68 63.76
C VAL A 319 34.98 -30.31 62.48
N ARG A 320 34.12 -30.53 61.48
CA ARG A 320 34.53 -31.10 60.18
C ARG A 320 34.45 -30.08 59.06
N ALA A 321 35.45 -30.08 58.18
CA ALA A 321 35.46 -29.25 56.99
C ALA A 321 34.42 -29.73 55.98
N ILE A 322 33.68 -28.78 55.39
CA ILE A 322 32.72 -29.08 54.31
C ILE A 322 33.46 -29.08 52.97
N PRO A 323 33.28 -30.11 52.13
CA PRO A 323 33.85 -30.12 50.78
C PRO A 323 33.35 -28.93 49.95
N THR A 324 34.24 -28.27 49.22
CA THR A 324 33.94 -27.08 48.41
C THR A 324 32.87 -27.31 47.35
N TRP A 325 32.82 -28.50 46.75
CA TRP A 325 31.83 -28.85 45.73
C TRP A 325 30.39 -28.77 46.25
N LYS A 326 30.16 -29.06 47.54
CA LYS A 326 28.81 -28.95 48.14
C LYS A 326 28.36 -27.49 48.20
N HIS A 327 29.27 -26.57 48.49
CA HIS A 327 28.96 -25.14 48.49
C HIS A 327 28.73 -24.61 47.08
N VAL A 328 29.51 -25.08 46.10
CA VAL A 328 29.31 -24.72 44.69
C VAL A 328 27.92 -25.16 44.22
N VAL A 329 27.55 -26.42 44.44
CA VAL A 329 26.22 -26.94 44.09
C VAL A 329 25.11 -26.18 44.82
N ASN A 330 25.27 -25.93 46.12
CA ASN A 330 24.29 -25.16 46.90
C ASN A 330 24.16 -23.72 46.36
N SER A 331 25.25 -23.08 45.97
CA SER A 331 25.23 -21.71 45.42
C SER A 331 24.56 -21.63 44.05
N LEU A 332 24.78 -22.61 43.19
CA LEU A 332 24.11 -22.72 41.90
C LEU A 332 22.61 -22.98 42.08
N TYR A 333 22.27 -23.90 42.99
CA TYR A 333 20.88 -24.19 43.33
C TYR A 333 20.16 -22.96 43.87
N MET A 334 20.76 -22.23 44.80
CA MET A 334 20.14 -21.03 45.38
C MET A 334 20.04 -19.88 44.37
N GLY A 335 21.03 -19.72 43.48
CA GLY A 335 20.94 -18.76 42.38
C GLY A 335 19.79 -19.05 41.42
N LEU A 336 19.54 -20.33 41.10
CA LEU A 336 18.40 -20.75 40.28
C LEU A 336 17.07 -20.66 41.04
N ALA A 337 17.05 -21.11 42.30
CA ALA A 337 15.86 -21.09 43.16
C ALA A 337 15.37 -19.65 43.38
N ALA A 338 16.28 -18.67 43.46
CA ALA A 338 15.91 -17.27 43.62
C ALA A 338 15.06 -16.71 42.47
N PHE A 339 15.18 -17.26 41.27
CA PHE A 339 14.33 -16.89 40.14
C PHE A 339 12.89 -17.41 40.31
N PHE A 340 12.72 -18.65 40.79
CA PHE A 340 11.40 -19.27 40.97
C PHE A 340 10.71 -18.91 42.28
N GLN A 341 11.48 -18.56 43.31
CA GLN A 341 10.98 -18.19 44.64
C GLN A 341 10.85 -16.68 44.83
N GLU A 342 11.26 -15.89 43.83
CA GLU A 342 11.28 -14.42 43.87
C GLU A 342 12.12 -13.82 45.01
N SER A 343 12.95 -14.64 45.67
CA SER A 343 13.71 -14.27 46.86
C SER A 343 14.94 -15.16 47.04
N TYR A 344 15.97 -14.63 47.69
CA TYR A 344 17.18 -15.36 48.03
C TYR A 344 17.16 -15.73 49.53
N ASP A 345 16.79 -16.95 49.85
CA ASP A 345 16.57 -17.43 51.23
C ASP A 345 17.86 -17.88 51.94
N GLN A 346 18.87 -16.99 52.00
CA GLN A 346 20.07 -17.20 52.80
C GLN A 346 20.57 -15.91 53.45
N SER A 347 21.17 -16.06 54.63
CA SER A 347 21.81 -14.95 55.33
C SER A 347 23.09 -14.51 54.62
N VAL A 348 23.08 -13.28 54.10
CA VAL A 348 24.21 -12.63 53.43
C VAL A 348 24.82 -11.58 54.35
N VAL A 349 26.10 -11.75 54.70
CA VAL A 349 26.75 -10.94 55.75
C VAL A 349 27.72 -9.92 55.16
N THR A 350 28.50 -10.31 54.16
CA THR A 350 29.57 -9.49 53.58
C THR A 350 29.03 -8.35 52.73
N LEU A 351 29.80 -7.26 52.60
CA LEU A 351 29.43 -6.14 51.73
C LEU A 351 29.30 -6.59 50.27
N GLY A 352 30.25 -7.40 49.79
CA GLY A 352 30.22 -7.95 48.43
C GLY A 352 29.03 -8.87 48.19
N GLY A 353 28.67 -9.69 49.17
CA GLY A 353 27.47 -10.52 49.12
C GLY A 353 26.20 -9.67 49.03
N LYS A 354 26.09 -8.59 49.83
CA LYS A 354 24.92 -7.70 49.81
C LYS A 354 24.74 -6.98 48.47
N ILE A 355 25.83 -6.55 47.85
CA ILE A 355 25.79 -5.95 46.49
C ILE A 355 25.34 -7.01 45.47
N ASN A 356 25.86 -8.24 45.57
CA ASN A 356 25.46 -9.32 44.69
C ASN A 356 23.99 -9.74 44.89
N LEU A 357 23.50 -9.72 46.13
CA LEU A 357 22.10 -9.94 46.46
C LEU A 357 21.21 -8.89 45.78
N LEU A 358 21.57 -7.62 45.88
CA LEU A 358 20.86 -6.54 45.19
C LEU A 358 20.83 -6.77 43.66
N ALA A 359 21.95 -7.22 43.08
CA ALA A 359 22.03 -7.54 41.65
C ALA A 359 21.11 -8.72 41.26
N ILE A 360 21.08 -9.80 42.04
CA ILE A 360 20.18 -10.94 41.83
C ILE A 360 18.72 -10.47 41.92
N SER A 361 18.36 -9.74 42.98
CA SER A 361 16.99 -9.26 43.18
C SER A 361 16.54 -8.31 42.06
N ALA A 362 17.39 -7.35 41.66
CA ALA A 362 17.07 -6.43 40.57
C ALA A 362 16.93 -7.15 39.22
N PHE A 363 17.78 -8.15 38.96
CA PHE A 363 17.71 -8.95 37.75
C PHE A 363 16.42 -9.79 37.69
N VAL A 364 16.09 -10.52 38.76
CA VAL A 364 14.87 -11.33 38.84
C VAL A 364 13.62 -10.45 38.65
N LEU A 365 13.56 -9.30 39.34
CA LEU A 365 12.44 -8.36 39.20
C LEU A 365 12.28 -7.87 37.74
N LEU A 366 13.38 -7.50 37.08
CA LEU A 366 13.34 -7.02 35.71
C LEU A 366 12.87 -8.12 34.75
N VAL A 367 13.43 -9.33 34.88
CA VAL A 367 13.08 -10.45 33.98
C VAL A 367 11.61 -10.85 34.14
N LEU A 368 11.09 -10.92 35.36
CA LEU A 368 9.68 -11.25 35.60
C LEU A 368 8.73 -10.19 35.04
N ASN A 369 9.07 -8.91 35.19
CA ASN A 369 8.27 -7.82 34.63
C ASN A 369 8.25 -7.83 33.09
N VAL A 370 9.39 -8.07 32.45
CA VAL A 370 9.46 -8.17 30.98
C VAL A 370 8.74 -9.42 30.49
N TYR A 371 8.89 -10.55 31.18
CA TYR A 371 8.20 -11.80 30.86
C TYR A 371 6.68 -11.62 30.89
N THR A 372 6.14 -11.04 31.98
CA THR A 372 4.69 -10.84 32.14
C THR A 372 4.13 -9.84 31.12
N ALA A 373 4.86 -8.76 30.82
CA ALA A 373 4.46 -7.80 29.79
C ALA A 373 4.40 -8.43 28.39
N ASN A 374 5.44 -9.18 28.01
CA ASN A 374 5.50 -9.84 26.71
C ASN A 374 4.46 -10.96 26.59
N LEU A 375 4.26 -11.73 27.65
CA LEU A 375 3.23 -12.78 27.67
C LEU A 375 1.83 -12.19 27.50
N ALA A 376 1.51 -11.08 28.19
CA ALA A 376 0.24 -10.41 28.04
C ALA A 376 0.00 -9.95 26.60
N ALA A 377 1.00 -9.36 25.95
CA ALA A 377 0.90 -8.94 24.55
C ALA A 377 0.64 -10.12 23.60
N ILE A 378 1.35 -11.24 23.79
CA ILE A 378 1.19 -12.45 22.96
C ILE A 378 -0.19 -13.08 23.15
N LEU A 379 -0.72 -13.09 24.37
CA LEU A 379 -2.04 -13.65 24.66
C LEU A 379 -3.19 -12.77 24.14
N THR A 380 -2.93 -11.51 23.81
CA THR A 380 -3.92 -10.60 23.20
C THR A 380 -3.82 -10.51 21.69
N ASP A 381 -2.79 -11.10 21.09
CA ASP A 381 -2.60 -11.09 19.65
C ASP A 381 -3.33 -12.31 19.05
N ASP A 382 -4.54 -12.08 18.54
CA ASP A 382 -5.25 -13.06 17.70
C ASP A 382 -4.52 -13.12 16.36
N ILE A 383 -3.45 -13.94 16.30
CA ILE A 383 -2.67 -14.12 15.08
C ILE A 383 -3.56 -14.84 14.06
N ALA A 384 -4.27 -14.07 13.24
CA ALA A 384 -4.77 -14.51 11.95
C ALA A 384 -3.58 -14.61 10.98
N SER A 385 -2.61 -15.49 11.27
CA SER A 385 -1.56 -15.81 10.32
C SER A 385 -2.20 -16.60 9.20
N GLY A 386 -2.38 -15.96 8.04
CA GLY A 386 -2.46 -16.72 6.80
C GLY A 386 -1.16 -17.52 6.66
N SER A 387 -1.25 -18.76 6.20
CA SER A 387 -0.06 -19.60 5.96
C SER A 387 0.87 -19.02 4.89
N ILE A 388 0.41 -18.04 4.10
CA ILE A 388 1.13 -17.51 2.94
C ILE A 388 0.96 -15.99 2.82
N ASP A 389 2.08 -15.26 2.82
CA ASP A 389 2.10 -13.80 2.71
C ASP A 389 2.42 -13.26 1.30
N SER A 390 2.95 -14.10 0.39
CA SER A 390 3.30 -13.68 -0.97
C SER A 390 3.10 -14.76 -2.02
N VAL A 391 3.01 -14.34 -3.29
CA VAL A 391 2.94 -15.27 -4.43
C VAL A 391 4.22 -16.12 -4.50
N GLU A 392 5.38 -15.54 -4.19
CA GLU A 392 6.66 -16.27 -4.17
C GLU A 392 6.71 -17.32 -3.06
N ALA A 393 6.11 -17.03 -1.90
CA ALA A 393 5.96 -18.01 -0.82
C ALA A 393 5.06 -19.17 -1.28
N ALA A 394 3.92 -18.86 -1.90
CA ALA A 394 3.02 -19.87 -2.48
C ALA A 394 3.71 -20.76 -3.52
N ILE A 395 4.52 -20.18 -4.41
CA ILE A 395 5.29 -20.94 -5.42
C ILE A 395 6.29 -21.88 -4.74
N ARG A 396 7.02 -21.39 -3.73
CA ARG A 396 8.05 -22.17 -3.03
C ARG A 396 7.45 -23.36 -2.29
N GLU A 397 6.26 -23.18 -1.73
CA GLU A 397 5.52 -24.23 -1.03
C GLU A 397 4.75 -25.16 -1.97
N GLY A 398 4.73 -24.86 -3.28
CA GLY A 398 4.15 -25.73 -4.30
C GLY A 398 2.63 -25.63 -4.41
N TYR A 399 2.04 -24.50 -4.04
CA TYR A 399 0.60 -24.27 -4.17
C TYR A 399 0.18 -24.21 -5.64
N THR A 400 -1.06 -24.62 -5.88
CA THR A 400 -1.71 -24.49 -7.19
C THR A 400 -2.59 -23.26 -7.20
N PHE A 401 -2.43 -22.41 -8.21
CA PHE A 401 -3.16 -21.15 -8.37
C PHE A 401 -4.43 -21.38 -9.19
N CYS A 402 -5.52 -20.73 -8.76
CA CYS A 402 -6.76 -20.63 -9.52
C CYS A 402 -7.00 -19.17 -9.91
N SER A 403 -7.19 -18.90 -11.20
CA SER A 403 -7.41 -17.53 -11.67
C SER A 403 -8.06 -17.51 -13.05
N GLU A 404 -8.65 -16.38 -13.42
CA GLU A 404 -9.06 -16.12 -14.79
C GLU A 404 -7.83 -16.01 -15.69
N ARG A 405 -7.96 -16.42 -16.95
CA ARG A 405 -6.87 -16.46 -17.93
C ARG A 405 -6.02 -15.19 -17.99
N LYS A 406 -6.69 -14.04 -18.08
CA LYS A 406 -6.03 -12.73 -18.23
C LYS A 406 -5.17 -12.39 -17.02
N VAL A 407 -5.66 -12.74 -15.82
CA VAL A 407 -4.92 -12.51 -14.57
C VAL A 407 -3.79 -13.52 -14.46
N ALA A 408 -4.03 -14.80 -14.79
CA ALA A 408 -2.99 -15.83 -14.81
C ALA A 408 -1.83 -15.44 -15.75
N GLU A 409 -2.11 -15.00 -16.98
CA GLU A 409 -1.09 -14.55 -17.93
C GLU A 409 -0.25 -13.41 -17.36
N THR A 410 -0.90 -12.41 -16.75
CA THR A 410 -0.22 -11.26 -16.13
C THR A 410 0.66 -11.70 -14.96
N VAL A 411 0.16 -12.57 -14.09
CA VAL A 411 0.90 -13.07 -12.91
C VAL A 411 2.05 -13.98 -13.31
N MET A 412 1.87 -14.83 -14.33
CA MET A 412 2.94 -15.68 -14.87
C MET A 412 4.07 -14.83 -15.47
N GLU A 413 3.73 -13.75 -16.18
CA GLU A 413 4.72 -12.82 -16.74
C GLU A 413 5.48 -12.05 -15.65
N LEU A 414 4.78 -11.56 -14.61
CA LEU A 414 5.37 -10.71 -13.58
C LEU A 414 6.14 -11.49 -12.51
N HIS A 415 5.63 -12.65 -12.08
CA HIS A 415 6.17 -13.41 -10.95
C HIS A 415 6.83 -14.75 -11.36
N SER A 416 6.98 -15.00 -12.67
CA SER A 416 7.57 -16.24 -13.21
C SER A 416 6.89 -17.52 -12.68
N VAL A 417 5.58 -17.46 -12.45
CA VAL A 417 4.79 -18.61 -11.99
C VAL A 417 4.82 -19.70 -13.07
N PRO A 418 5.20 -20.95 -12.75
CA PRO A 418 5.18 -22.04 -13.72
C PRO A 418 3.77 -22.28 -14.27
N PRO A 419 3.59 -22.46 -15.58
CA PRO A 419 2.28 -22.75 -16.19
C PRO A 419 1.56 -23.94 -15.55
N ASP A 420 2.31 -24.97 -15.14
CA ASP A 420 1.76 -26.19 -14.53
C ASP A 420 1.21 -25.98 -13.12
N SER A 421 1.59 -24.88 -12.46
CA SER A 421 1.07 -24.52 -11.13
C SER A 421 -0.27 -23.77 -11.20
N VAL A 422 -0.72 -23.38 -12.40
CA VAL A 422 -2.03 -22.72 -12.57
C VAL A 422 -3.02 -23.75 -13.10
N LEU A 423 -4.20 -23.84 -12.47
CA LEU A 423 -5.23 -24.79 -12.89
C LEU A 423 -5.60 -24.61 -14.38
N PRO A 424 -5.60 -25.70 -15.16
CA PRO A 424 -5.95 -25.63 -16.57
C PRO A 424 -7.45 -25.40 -16.78
N ASP A 425 -7.77 -24.78 -17.91
CA ASP A 425 -9.14 -24.55 -18.35
C ASP A 425 -9.84 -25.89 -18.64
N PRO A 426 -11.00 -26.18 -18.02
CA PRO A 426 -11.70 -27.46 -18.13
C PRO A 426 -12.16 -27.77 -19.56
N VAL A 427 -11.58 -28.79 -20.19
CA VAL A 427 -11.94 -29.20 -21.56
C VAL A 427 -13.37 -29.73 -21.64
N ASP A 428 -13.85 -30.37 -20.58
CA ASP A 428 -15.21 -30.90 -20.45
C ASP A 428 -16.29 -29.81 -20.53
N LEU A 429 -15.96 -28.58 -20.15
CA LEU A 429 -16.85 -27.41 -20.21
C LEU A 429 -16.59 -26.50 -21.42
N GLY A 430 -15.88 -27.00 -22.43
CA GLY A 430 -15.52 -26.26 -23.64
C GLY A 430 -14.35 -25.30 -23.45
N GLY A 431 -13.49 -25.54 -22.46
CA GLY A 431 -12.21 -24.87 -22.29
C GLY A 431 -11.11 -25.45 -23.19
N ASP A 432 -9.97 -24.76 -23.23
CA ASP A 432 -8.85 -25.09 -24.12
C ASP A 432 -7.70 -25.88 -23.46
N GLY A 433 -7.85 -26.27 -22.19
CA GLY A 433 -6.85 -27.05 -21.44
C GLY A 433 -5.60 -26.28 -21.05
N LYS A 434 -5.49 -24.99 -21.38
CA LYS A 434 -4.32 -24.17 -21.03
C LYS A 434 -4.48 -23.55 -19.63
N PRO A 435 -3.43 -22.96 -19.03
CA PRO A 435 -3.49 -22.47 -17.65
C PRO A 435 -4.36 -21.22 -17.46
N GLY A 436 -5.34 -21.29 -16.54
CA GLY A 436 -6.27 -20.22 -16.20
C GLY A 436 -7.63 -20.33 -16.91
N PHE A 437 -8.71 -19.94 -16.23
CA PHE A 437 -10.06 -20.15 -16.75
C PHE A 437 -10.45 -19.15 -17.84
N ASN A 438 -10.97 -19.64 -18.97
CA ASN A 438 -11.49 -18.83 -20.09
C ASN A 438 -12.73 -19.44 -20.76
N CYS A 439 -13.20 -20.61 -20.31
CA CYS A 439 -14.33 -21.29 -20.91
C CYS A 439 -15.61 -20.43 -20.91
N PRO A 440 -16.34 -20.34 -22.04
CA PRO A 440 -17.58 -19.58 -22.14
C PRO A 440 -18.69 -20.07 -21.20
N ASN A 441 -18.74 -21.39 -20.96
CA ASN A 441 -19.83 -22.05 -20.24
C ASN A 441 -19.54 -22.29 -18.76
N CYS A 442 -18.32 -22.03 -18.29
CA CYS A 442 -17.90 -22.39 -16.93
C CYS A 442 -18.00 -21.25 -15.91
N ALA A 443 -18.46 -20.06 -16.33
CA ALA A 443 -18.48 -18.86 -15.50
C ALA A 443 -17.16 -18.68 -14.74
N ALA A 444 -16.07 -18.47 -15.48
CA ALA A 444 -14.68 -18.47 -15.00
C ALA A 444 -14.50 -17.84 -13.59
N ARG A 445 -15.11 -16.67 -13.36
CA ARG A 445 -15.12 -15.98 -12.07
C ARG A 445 -15.71 -16.81 -10.92
N THR A 446 -16.89 -17.40 -11.12
CA THR A 446 -17.56 -18.25 -10.13
C THR A 446 -16.73 -19.47 -9.81
N ARG A 447 -16.07 -20.06 -10.82
CA ARG A 447 -15.23 -21.24 -10.66
C ARG A 447 -13.97 -20.98 -9.83
N VAL A 448 -13.37 -19.79 -9.93
CA VAL A 448 -12.31 -19.37 -8.99
C VAL A 448 -12.81 -19.50 -7.55
N PHE A 449 -14.00 -18.95 -7.25
CA PHE A 449 -14.58 -19.03 -5.91
C PHE A 449 -15.02 -20.45 -5.52
N GLU A 450 -15.44 -21.30 -6.44
CA GLU A 450 -15.73 -22.71 -6.16
C GLU A 450 -14.49 -23.49 -5.76
N HIS A 451 -13.34 -23.22 -6.40
CA HIS A 451 -12.08 -23.82 -6.02
C HIS A 451 -11.53 -23.28 -4.69
N MET A 452 -11.86 -22.04 -4.33
CA MET A 452 -11.53 -21.52 -3.00
C MET A 452 -12.38 -22.12 -1.87
N ARG A 453 -13.57 -22.65 -2.17
CA ARG A 453 -14.43 -23.31 -1.17
C ARG A 453 -14.04 -24.76 -0.89
N LYS A 454 -13.21 -25.36 -1.74
CA LYS A 454 -12.70 -26.71 -1.60
C LYS A 454 -11.32 -26.65 -0.98
#